data_AF-A0AAE6G4U0-F1
#
_entry.id   AF-A0AAE6G4U0-F1
#
_cell.length_a   1.000
_cell.length_b   1.000
_cell.length_c   1.000
_cell.angle_alpha   90.00
_cell.angle_beta   90.00
_cell.angle_gamma   90.00
#
_symmetry.space_group_name_H-M   'P 1'
#
loop_
_entity.id
_entity.type
_entity.pdbx_description
1 polymer ?
#
loop_
_entity_poly.entity_id
_entity_poly.type
_entity_poly.pdbx_seq_one_letter_code
_entity_poly.pdbx_strand_id
1 'polypeptide(L)'
;MKKTQVELESRVIVGAHGVAAEEDHLVMGKVVGIGVGSLLIFGVGIVWAWWIQVQTMADIQPEGPPPRPAAMGQYEVGIVNQRLFEQDWHAEDKISGQDRALRAGWGDQPGVKQHPGIDAAMKTVIEQKRNPPPTPAPETAPGQTPPAPQQ
;
A
#
# COMPACT_ATOMS: atom_id res chain seq x y z
N MET A 1 51.70 42.96 -40.14
CA MET A 1 51.08 44.28 -40.39
C MET A 1 50.16 44.57 -39.21
N LYS A 2 50.43 45.62 -38.43
CA LYS A 2 49.63 45.99 -37.25
C LYS A 2 48.34 46.64 -37.73
N LYS A 3 47.19 46.05 -37.42
CA LYS A 3 45.89 46.68 -37.67
C LYS A 3 45.74 47.89 -36.74
N THR A 4 45.35 49.02 -37.31
CA THR A 4 45.17 50.30 -36.63
C THR A 4 43.97 50.24 -35.69
N GLN A 5 44.12 50.77 -34.47
CA GLN A 5 43.09 50.88 -33.41
C GLN A 5 41.69 51.29 -33.92
N VAL A 6 41.63 52.12 -34.96
CA VAL A 6 40.40 52.60 -35.60
C VAL A 6 39.55 51.47 -36.21
N GLU A 7 40.16 50.39 -36.68
CA GLU A 7 39.44 49.22 -37.24
C GLU A 7 38.87 48.31 -36.13
N LEU A 8 39.42 48.40 -34.91
CA LEU A 8 38.87 47.72 -33.73
C LEU A 8 37.70 48.50 -33.12
N GLU A 9 37.79 49.83 -33.08
CA GLU A 9 36.71 50.68 -32.54
C GLU A 9 35.47 50.75 -33.45
N SER A 10 35.62 50.53 -34.77
CA SER A 10 34.47 50.56 -35.69
C SER A 10 33.57 49.31 -35.63
N ARG A 11 33.96 48.27 -34.86
CA ARG A 11 33.17 47.04 -34.67
C ARG A 11 32.33 47.05 -33.39
N VAL A 12 32.39 48.12 -32.62
CA VAL A 12 31.60 48.27 -31.39
C VAL A 12 30.26 48.91 -31.74
N ILE A 13 29.21 48.10 -31.83
CA ILE A 13 27.84 48.59 -31.93
C ILE A 13 27.35 48.87 -30.51
N VAL A 14 27.28 50.14 -30.14
CA VAL A 14 26.78 50.57 -28.83
C VAL A 14 25.25 50.49 -28.82
N GLY A 15 24.69 49.58 -28.00
CA GLY A 15 23.25 49.54 -27.76
C GLY A 15 22.78 50.76 -26.96
N ALA A 16 21.47 51.08 -27.03
CA ALA A 16 20.86 52.29 -26.46
C ALA A 16 21.09 52.55 -24.96
N HIS A 17 21.72 51.61 -24.24
CA HIS A 17 21.97 51.68 -22.79
C HIS A 17 23.47 51.70 -22.43
N GLY A 18 24.37 52.01 -23.38
CA GLY A 18 25.80 52.21 -23.10
C GLY A 18 26.59 50.94 -22.78
N VAL A 19 25.99 49.76 -23.02
CA VAL A 19 26.68 48.47 -22.95
C VAL A 19 27.29 48.18 -24.32
N ALA A 20 28.63 48.23 -24.39
CA ALA A 20 29.39 47.71 -25.52
C ALA A 20 29.45 46.19 -25.40
N ALA A 21 28.70 45.49 -26.24
CA ALA A 21 28.92 44.06 -26.45
C ALA A 21 29.95 43.94 -27.58
N GLU A 22 31.09 43.31 -27.31
CA GLU A 22 31.97 42.85 -28.38
C GLU A 22 31.17 41.88 -29.27
N GLU A 23 31.43 41.87 -30.59
CA GLU A 23 30.87 40.87 -31.50
C GLU A 23 31.17 39.49 -30.89
N ASP A 24 30.16 38.80 -30.35
CA ASP A 24 30.32 37.51 -29.70
C ASP A 24 30.93 36.54 -30.73
N HIS A 25 32.25 36.32 -30.62
CA HIS A 25 33.03 35.45 -31.49
C HIS A 25 32.79 33.98 -31.14
N LEU A 26 31.52 33.61 -30.95
CA LEU A 26 31.11 32.24 -30.85
C LEU A 26 31.30 31.60 -32.23
N VAL A 27 32.16 30.59 -32.30
CA VAL A 27 32.33 29.81 -33.53
C VAL A 27 31.09 28.94 -33.71
N MET A 28 30.00 29.52 -34.22
CA MET A 28 28.68 28.87 -34.30
C MET A 28 28.73 27.51 -34.98
N GLY A 29 29.57 27.35 -36.01
CA GLY A 29 29.78 26.05 -36.65
C GLY A 29 30.31 24.96 -35.71
N LYS A 30 31.18 25.29 -34.75
CA LYS A 30 31.66 24.34 -33.74
C LYS A 30 30.55 23.99 -32.74
N VAL A 31 29.76 24.98 -32.33
CA VAL A 31 28.66 24.75 -31.37
C VAL A 31 27.58 23.87 -31.99
N VAL A 32 27.20 24.14 -33.23
CA VAL A 32 26.28 23.28 -33.99
C VAL A 32 26.87 21.89 -34.18
N GLY A 33 28.16 21.78 -34.52
CA GLY A 33 28.85 20.50 -34.67
C GLY A 33 28.85 19.66 -33.39
N ILE A 34 29.11 20.28 -32.23
CA ILE A 34 29.04 19.62 -30.92
C ILE A 34 27.60 19.21 -30.60
N GLY A 35 26.62 20.07 -30.89
CA GLY A 35 25.20 19.77 -30.69
C GLY A 35 24.74 18.56 -31.50
N VAL A 36 25.07 18.50 -32.79
CA VAL A 36 24.74 17.35 -33.64
C VAL A 36 25.52 16.10 -33.21
N GLY A 37 26.80 16.25 -32.88
CA GLY A 37 27.64 15.14 -32.41
C GLY A 37 27.10 14.50 -31.13
N SER A 38 26.68 15.31 -30.16
CA SER A 38 26.11 14.82 -28.90
C SER A 38 24.76 14.12 -29.12
N LEU A 39 23.90 14.64 -30.00
CA LEU A 39 22.65 14.00 -30.41
C LEU A 39 22.88 12.61 -31.02
N LEU A 40 23.88 12.46 -31.88
CA LEU A 40 24.21 11.16 -32.47
C LEU A 40 24.70 10.15 -31.42
N ILE A 41 25.61 10.55 -30.55
CA ILE A 41 26.11 9.68 -29.47
C ILE A 41 24.96 9.27 -28.55
N PHE A 42 24.09 10.21 -28.19
CA PHE A 42 22.94 9.93 -27.35
C PHE A 42 21.96 8.97 -28.03
N GLY A 43 21.70 9.16 -29.32
CA GLY A 43 20.87 8.26 -30.13
C GLY A 43 21.41 6.83 -30.14
N VAL A 44 22.72 6.65 -30.34
CA VAL A 44 23.36 5.32 -30.26
C VAL A 44 23.20 4.73 -28.85
N GLY A 45 23.38 5.54 -27.81
CA GLY A 45 23.17 5.12 -26.42
C GLY A 45 21.76 4.63 -26.14
N ILE A 46 20.73 5.32 -26.66
CA ILE A 46 19.32 4.90 -26.52
C ILE A 46 19.10 3.54 -27.18
N VAL A 47 19.55 3.36 -28.43
CA VAL A 47 19.37 2.12 -29.17
C VAL A 47 20.07 0.95 -28.48
N TRP A 48 21.28 1.18 -27.97
CA TRP A 48 22.03 0.16 -27.24
C TRP A 48 21.34 -0.19 -25.91
N ALA A 49 20.94 0.81 -25.11
CA ALA A 49 20.23 0.59 -23.86
C ALA A 49 18.93 -0.19 -24.09
N TRP A 50 18.16 0.17 -25.13
CA TRP A 50 16.95 -0.55 -25.51
C TRP A 50 17.24 -2.02 -25.88
N TRP A 51 18.30 -2.27 -26.66
CA TRP A 51 18.69 -3.63 -27.03
C TRP A 51 19.05 -4.49 -25.80
N ILE A 52 19.83 -3.95 -24.87
CA ILE A 52 20.17 -4.63 -23.60
C ILE A 52 18.90 -4.92 -22.80
N GLN A 53 18.00 -3.94 -22.67
CA GLN A 53 16.76 -4.10 -21.93
C GLN A 53 15.90 -5.24 -22.51
N VAL A 54 15.73 -5.28 -23.84
CA VAL A 54 14.93 -6.32 -24.50
C VAL A 54 15.54 -7.70 -24.29
N GLN A 55 16.86 -7.86 -24.48
CA GLN A 55 17.52 -9.15 -24.24
C GLN A 55 17.42 -9.59 -22.79
N THR A 56 17.70 -8.67 -21.86
CA THR A 56 17.61 -8.94 -20.43
C THR A 56 16.20 -9.32 -20.02
N MET A 57 15.19 -8.66 -20.59
CA MET A 57 13.79 -8.97 -20.29
C MET A 57 13.37 -10.32 -20.87
N ALA A 58 13.86 -10.70 -22.05
CA ALA A 58 13.64 -12.03 -22.61
C ALA A 58 14.29 -13.14 -21.76
N ASP A 59 15.49 -12.89 -21.21
CA ASP A 59 16.19 -13.84 -20.36
C ASP A 59 15.52 -14.02 -18.98
N ILE A 60 15.05 -12.92 -18.38
CA ILE A 60 14.41 -12.93 -17.05
C ILE A 60 12.96 -13.39 -17.11
N GLN A 61 12.26 -13.09 -18.22
CA GLN A 61 10.83 -13.36 -18.40
C GLN A 61 10.58 -14.12 -19.72
N PRO A 62 11.07 -15.37 -19.84
CA PRO A 62 10.94 -16.15 -21.08
C PRO A 62 9.46 -16.40 -21.47
N GLU A 63 8.58 -16.53 -20.47
CA GLU A 63 7.14 -16.73 -20.64
C GLU A 63 6.33 -15.42 -20.71
N GLY A 64 7.03 -14.27 -20.80
CA GLY A 64 6.43 -12.95 -20.81
C GLY A 64 6.21 -12.34 -19.40
N PRO A 65 5.66 -11.12 -19.34
CA PRO A 65 5.47 -10.41 -18.09
C PRO A 65 4.58 -11.21 -17.12
N PRO A 66 4.89 -11.18 -15.81
CA PRO A 66 4.14 -11.95 -14.84
C PRO A 66 2.65 -11.57 -14.90
N PRO A 67 1.74 -12.55 -14.77
CA PRO A 67 0.32 -12.28 -14.79
C PRO A 67 0.00 -11.24 -13.73
N ARG A 68 -0.88 -10.29 -14.07
CA ARG A 68 -1.35 -9.30 -13.09
C ARG A 68 -1.88 -10.05 -11.87
N PRO A 69 -1.44 -9.72 -10.64
CA PRO A 69 -1.91 -10.41 -9.45
C PRO A 69 -3.42 -10.40 -9.39
N ALA A 70 -4.05 -11.54 -9.09
CA ALA A 70 -5.51 -11.65 -8.97
C ALA A 70 -6.09 -10.67 -7.91
N ALA A 71 -5.25 -10.17 -7.01
CA ALA A 71 -5.62 -9.26 -5.95
C ALA A 71 -5.46 -7.76 -6.32
N MET A 72 -5.08 -7.44 -7.57
CA MET A 72 -5.15 -6.07 -8.09
C MET A 72 -6.59 -5.56 -8.07
N GLY A 73 -6.83 -4.47 -7.33
CA GLY A 73 -8.15 -3.87 -7.17
C GLY A 73 -9.00 -4.45 -6.03
N GLN A 74 -8.48 -5.42 -5.26
CA GLN A 74 -9.10 -5.87 -4.02
C GLN A 74 -8.94 -4.80 -2.93
N TYR A 75 -9.94 -4.67 -2.06
CA TYR A 75 -9.87 -3.73 -0.95
C TYR A 75 -8.75 -4.11 0.05
N GLU A 76 -8.56 -5.41 0.27
CA GLU A 76 -7.50 -5.98 1.12
C GLU A 76 -6.61 -6.92 0.28
N VAL A 77 -5.29 -6.79 0.39
CA VAL A 77 -4.32 -7.82 -0.05
C VAL A 77 -3.64 -8.36 1.20
N GLY A 78 -3.96 -9.60 1.58
CA GLY A 78 -3.48 -10.15 2.85
C GLY A 78 -4.09 -9.40 4.04
N ILE A 79 -3.26 -8.74 4.86
CA ILE A 79 -3.67 -7.95 6.04
C ILE A 79 -3.73 -6.45 5.72
N VAL A 80 -3.23 -6.01 4.56
CA VAL A 80 -3.12 -4.58 4.24
C VAL A 80 -4.29 -4.08 3.41
N ASN A 81 -4.85 -2.95 3.84
CA ASN A 81 -5.86 -2.20 3.09
C ASN A 81 -5.17 -1.37 1.99
N GLN A 82 -5.69 -1.41 0.76
CA GLN A 82 -5.08 -0.77 -0.40
C GLN A 82 -5.65 0.62 -0.72
N ARG A 83 -6.70 1.08 -0.04
CA ARG A 83 -7.29 2.42 -0.27
C ARG A 83 -6.64 3.50 0.59
N LEU A 84 -6.71 4.74 0.12
CA LEU A 84 -6.33 5.92 0.92
C LEU A 84 -7.19 5.96 2.20
N PHE A 85 -6.54 6.11 3.35
CA PHE A 85 -7.13 6.09 4.70
C PHE A 85 -8.27 7.10 4.92
N GLU A 86 -8.41 8.11 4.06
CA GLU A 86 -9.34 9.23 4.26
C GLU A 86 -10.81 8.88 4.04
N GLN A 87 -11.13 7.71 3.46
CA GLN A 87 -12.51 7.33 3.12
C GLN A 87 -12.81 5.85 3.43
N ASP A 88 -12.38 5.39 4.62
CA ASP A 88 -12.61 4.03 5.06
C ASP A 88 -13.74 3.91 6.10
N TRP A 89 -14.97 3.72 5.62
CA TRP A 89 -16.15 3.43 6.45
C TRP A 89 -16.38 1.92 6.67
N HIS A 90 -15.49 1.08 6.13
CA HIS A 90 -15.70 -0.37 6.12
C HIS A 90 -15.53 -1.00 7.50
N ALA A 91 -14.68 -0.42 8.35
CA ALA A 91 -14.58 -0.83 9.75
C ALA A 91 -15.93 -0.65 10.46
N GLU A 92 -16.61 0.47 10.25
CA GLU A 92 -17.95 0.76 10.80
C GLU A 92 -18.98 -0.26 10.31
N ASP A 93 -18.96 -0.60 9.01
CA ASP A 93 -19.84 -1.61 8.42
C ASP A 93 -19.58 -3.03 8.95
N LYS A 94 -18.30 -3.44 9.05
CA LYS A 94 -17.91 -4.75 9.62
C LYS A 94 -18.30 -4.85 11.10
N ILE A 95 -18.12 -3.79 11.88
CA ILE A 95 -18.46 -3.75 13.31
C ILE A 95 -19.97 -3.79 13.50
N SER A 96 -20.72 -2.98 12.75
CA SER A 96 -22.18 -2.93 12.87
C SER A 96 -22.87 -4.23 12.42
N GLY A 97 -22.31 -4.92 11.41
CA GLY A 97 -22.79 -6.23 10.98
C GLY A 97 -22.59 -7.32 12.03
N GLN A 98 -21.42 -7.34 12.68
CA GLN A 98 -21.12 -8.29 13.76
C GLN A 98 -21.96 -8.01 15.02
N ASP A 99 -22.12 -6.74 15.40
CA ASP A 99 -22.96 -6.34 16.54
C ASP A 99 -24.41 -6.77 16.33
N ARG A 100 -24.95 -6.57 15.11
CA ARG A 100 -26.30 -7.00 14.77
C ARG A 100 -26.47 -8.52 14.84
N ALA A 101 -25.49 -9.28 14.38
CA ALA A 101 -25.51 -10.74 14.44
C ALA A 101 -25.46 -11.26 15.89
N LEU A 102 -24.64 -10.66 16.75
CA LEU A 102 -24.54 -11.01 18.18
C LEU A 102 -25.82 -10.70 18.95
N ARG A 103 -26.50 -9.59 18.63
CA ARG A 103 -27.77 -9.21 19.24
C ARG A 103 -28.94 -10.08 18.78
N ALA A 104 -28.95 -10.48 17.51
CA ALA A 104 -30.06 -11.27 16.95
C ALA A 104 -30.16 -12.68 17.55
N GLY A 105 -29.05 -13.26 18.02
CA GLY A 105 -28.99 -14.66 18.43
C GLY A 105 -29.15 -15.62 17.24
N TRP A 106 -28.99 -16.93 17.46
CA TRP A 106 -29.13 -17.93 16.39
C TRP A 106 -29.66 -19.26 16.91
N GLY A 107 -30.23 -20.07 16.01
CA GLY A 107 -30.63 -21.46 16.32
C GLY A 107 -32.14 -21.75 16.29
N ASP A 108 -32.92 -21.08 15.45
CA ASP A 108 -34.37 -21.36 15.30
C ASP A 108 -34.69 -22.67 14.53
N GLN A 109 -33.66 -23.43 14.14
CA GLN A 109 -33.83 -24.70 13.45
C GLN A 109 -33.94 -25.88 14.44
N PRO A 110 -34.89 -26.81 14.22
CA PRO A 110 -35.02 -27.99 15.07
C PRO A 110 -33.74 -28.83 15.03
N GLY A 111 -33.16 -29.10 16.21
CA GLY A 111 -31.91 -29.85 16.38
C GLY A 111 -30.65 -28.99 16.54
N VAL A 112 -30.73 -27.68 16.38
CA VAL A 112 -29.61 -26.75 16.66
C VAL A 112 -29.77 -26.17 18.06
N LYS A 113 -28.68 -26.07 18.82
CA LYS A 113 -28.70 -25.40 20.13
C LYS A 113 -29.06 -23.93 19.94
N GLN A 114 -30.17 -23.48 20.54
CA GLN A 114 -30.53 -22.07 20.56
C GLN A 114 -29.49 -21.30 21.39
N HIS A 115 -28.89 -20.30 20.77
CA HIS A 115 -28.03 -19.33 21.42
C HIS A 115 -28.81 -18.02 21.59
N PRO A 116 -29.12 -17.62 22.85
CA PRO A 116 -29.78 -16.34 23.09
C PRO A 116 -28.87 -15.19 22.64
N GLY A 117 -29.49 -14.10 22.20
CA GLY A 117 -28.78 -12.86 21.88
C GLY A 117 -27.94 -12.38 23.07
N ILE A 118 -26.86 -11.66 22.77
CA ILE A 118 -25.83 -11.30 23.77
C ILE A 118 -26.40 -10.53 24.98
N ASP A 119 -27.42 -9.70 24.78
CA ASP A 119 -28.09 -8.96 25.85
C ASP A 119 -28.78 -9.88 26.86
N ALA A 120 -29.47 -10.92 26.36
CA ALA A 120 -30.14 -11.91 27.20
C ALA A 120 -29.12 -12.80 27.92
N ALA A 121 -28.06 -13.22 27.23
CA ALA A 121 -26.97 -13.99 27.82
C ALA A 121 -26.28 -13.21 28.96
N MET A 122 -25.99 -11.92 28.76
CA MET A 122 -25.39 -11.06 29.78
C MET A 122 -26.30 -10.88 30.99
N LYS A 123 -27.62 -10.74 30.79
CA LYS A 123 -28.57 -10.65 31.90
C LYS A 123 -28.56 -11.91 32.76
N THR A 124 -28.53 -13.10 32.15
CA THR A 124 -28.44 -14.37 32.88
C THR A 124 -27.17 -14.46 33.73
N VAL A 125 -26.02 -14.02 33.19
CA VAL A 125 -24.75 -14.02 33.93
C VAL A 125 -24.80 -13.03 35.11
N ILE A 126 -25.39 -11.85 34.92
CA ILE A 126 -25.55 -10.85 35.99
C ILE A 126 -26.46 -11.38 37.09
N GLU A 127 -27.58 -12.02 36.73
CA GLU A 127 -28.51 -12.62 37.69
C GLU A 127 -27.87 -13.79 38.44
N GLN A 128 -27.11 -14.64 37.75
CA GLN A 128 -26.40 -15.75 38.37
C GLN A 128 -25.29 -15.28 39.32
N LYS A 129 -24.59 -14.18 39.01
CA LYS A 129 -23.64 -13.57 39.94
C LYS A 129 -24.34 -12.93 41.15
N ARG A 130 -25.54 -12.38 40.94
CA ARG A 130 -26.32 -11.73 42.01
C ARG A 130 -26.97 -12.73 42.96
N ASN A 131 -27.42 -13.87 42.43
CA ASN A 131 -27.94 -15.01 43.17
C ASN A 131 -27.14 -16.26 42.77
N PRO A 132 -25.96 -16.48 43.40
CA PRO A 132 -25.20 -17.69 43.14
C PRO A 132 -26.06 -18.90 43.54
N PRO A 133 -26.17 -19.93 42.68
CA PRO A 133 -26.82 -21.16 43.07
C PRO A 133 -26.12 -21.76 44.30
N PRO A 134 -26.84 -22.44 45.20
CA PRO A 134 -26.22 -23.10 46.34
C PRO A 134 -25.15 -24.06 45.82
N THR A 135 -23.96 -23.98 46.42
CA THR A 135 -22.84 -24.88 46.13
C THR A 135 -23.36 -26.33 46.14
N PRO A 136 -23.22 -27.10 45.04
CA PRO A 136 -23.55 -28.51 45.06
C PRO A 136 -22.81 -29.16 46.23
N ALA A 137 -23.51 -29.91 47.06
CA ALA A 137 -22.87 -30.74 48.07
C ALA A 137 -21.80 -31.60 47.37
N PRO A 138 -20.60 -31.78 47.94
CA PRO A 138 -19.56 -32.58 47.32
C PRO A 138 -20.15 -33.94 46.91
N GLU A 139 -20.10 -34.25 45.61
CA GLU A 139 -20.39 -35.59 45.11
C GLU A 139 -19.45 -36.56 45.85
N THR A 140 -20.02 -37.42 46.67
CA THR A 140 -19.30 -38.57 47.19
C THR A 140 -18.84 -39.39 45.99
N ALA A 141 -17.52 -39.46 45.81
CA ALA A 141 -16.90 -40.28 44.77
C ALA A 141 -17.46 -41.71 44.81
N PRO A 142 -17.73 -42.34 43.64
CA PRO A 142 -18.22 -43.71 43.59
C PRO A 142 -17.16 -44.65 44.18
N GLY A 143 -17.40 -45.14 45.40
CA GLY A 143 -16.50 -46.09 46.04
C GLY A 143 -16.51 -46.15 47.58
N GLN A 144 -17.27 -45.32 48.29
CA GLN A 144 -17.35 -45.40 49.75
C GLN A 144 -18.61 -46.15 50.19
N THR A 145 -18.43 -47.41 50.58
CA THR A 145 -19.43 -48.22 51.28
C THR A 145 -19.77 -47.56 52.63
N PRO A 146 -21.04 -47.41 53.02
CA PRO A 146 -21.39 -46.88 54.33
C PRO A 146 -20.89 -47.81 55.45
N PRO A 147 -20.35 -47.29 56.57
CA PRO A 147 -20.06 -48.14 57.72
C PRO A 147 -21.39 -48.67 58.30
N ALA A 148 -21.39 -49.95 58.66
CA ALA A 148 -22.54 -50.64 59.23
C ALA A 148 -23.01 -49.99 60.54
N PRO A 149 -24.31 -50.04 60.87
CA PRO A 149 -24.82 -49.50 62.13
C PRO A 149 -24.23 -50.30 63.30
N GLN A 150 -23.55 -49.62 64.22
CA GLN A 150 -23.20 -50.21 65.52
C GLN A 150 -24.48 -50.28 66.37
N GLN A 151 -24.84 -51.51 66.79
CA GLN A 151 -25.77 -51.76 67.88
C GLN A 151 -25.04 -51.64 69.22
#